data_AF-A0A367R9W0-F1
#
_entry.id   AF-A0A367R9W0-F1
#
_cell.length_a   1.000
_cell.length_b   1.000
_cell.length_c   1.000
_cell.angle_alpha   90.00
_cell.angle_beta   90.00
_cell.angle_gamma   90.00
#
_symmetry.space_group_name_H-M   'P 1'
#
loop_
_entity.id
_entity.type
_entity.pdbx_description
1 polymer ?
#
loop_
_entity_poly.entity_id
_entity_poly.type
_entity_poly.pdbx_seq_one_letter_code
_entity_poly.pdbx_strand_id
1 'polypeptide(L)'
;MLARLADILWICKRDPENARPIRMAKVAVESYLQSARNLEDTENWMSCYARLQRAAQLAPLIDGKNNTVIRYQVFDHIDKLIDRYIGIDNEFLTGSAMKVLQEEFRKSLNIIHSNFLIYATKYATIAAQKAVCMEKFPDYHQAFCHKKAYRDIESEWYKIAGDKESERIAKLYLAKVEVWYAEQALVENEHNGYSVAAGRLENALRVFKKIEDTFVSRILEQVRAQIRIQANW
;
A
#
# COMPACT_ATOMS: atom_id res chain seq x y z
N MET A 1 10.22 -3.48 -24.93
CA MET A 1 9.28 -4.19 -25.84
C MET A 1 9.19 -5.69 -25.55
N LEU A 2 10.31 -6.38 -25.25
CA LEU A 2 10.35 -7.83 -25.00
C LEU A 2 9.31 -8.34 -23.99
N ALA A 3 9.10 -7.65 -22.86
CA ALA A 3 8.12 -8.04 -21.84
C ALA A 3 6.70 -8.25 -22.42
N ARG A 4 6.20 -7.28 -23.19
CA ARG A 4 4.86 -7.34 -23.79
C ARG A 4 4.77 -8.40 -24.89
N LEU A 5 5.81 -8.55 -25.69
CA LEU A 5 5.85 -9.57 -26.75
C LEU A 5 5.79 -10.98 -26.14
N ALA A 6 6.59 -11.23 -25.10
CA ALA A 6 6.61 -12.51 -24.39
C ALA A 6 5.28 -12.80 -23.67
N ASP A 7 4.65 -11.78 -23.07
CA ASP A 7 3.34 -11.88 -22.43
C ASP A 7 2.23 -12.22 -23.45
N ILE A 8 2.21 -11.56 -24.62
CA ILE A 8 1.29 -11.88 -25.71
C ILE A 8 1.52 -13.30 -26.22
N LEU A 9 2.77 -13.70 -26.43
CA LEU A 9 3.11 -15.06 -26.88
C LEU A 9 2.67 -16.12 -25.86
N TRP A 10 2.78 -15.85 -24.56
CA TRP A 10 2.23 -16.70 -23.51
C TRP A 10 0.71 -16.86 -23.63
N ILE A 11 -0.03 -15.76 -23.82
CA ILE A 11 -1.50 -15.80 -23.94
C ILE A 11 -1.94 -16.53 -25.21
N CYS A 12 -1.35 -16.19 -26.36
CA CYS A 12 -1.79 -16.68 -27.67
C CYS A 12 -1.38 -18.14 -27.96
N LYS A 13 -0.28 -18.63 -27.36
CA LYS A 13 0.25 -19.97 -27.61
C LYS A 13 0.14 -20.88 -26.39
N ARG A 14 -0.84 -20.64 -25.52
CA ARG A 14 -1.15 -21.48 -24.34
C ARG A 14 -1.67 -22.85 -24.78
N ASP A 15 -0.79 -23.64 -25.35
CA ASP A 15 -1.03 -24.98 -25.85
C ASP A 15 -0.84 -25.97 -24.67
N PRO A 16 -1.89 -26.68 -24.23
CA PRO A 16 -1.82 -27.53 -23.04
C PRO A 16 -0.89 -28.74 -23.19
N GLU A 17 -0.60 -29.17 -24.43
CA GLU A 17 0.18 -30.39 -24.69
C GLU A 17 1.68 -30.15 -24.88
N ASN A 18 2.11 -28.93 -25.21
CA ASN A 18 3.50 -28.61 -25.48
C ASN A 18 4.09 -27.75 -24.35
N ALA A 19 5.22 -28.12 -23.75
CA ALA A 19 5.89 -27.37 -22.67
C ALA A 19 6.43 -25.96 -23.05
N ARG A 20 6.12 -25.47 -24.26
CA ARG A 20 6.58 -24.18 -24.81
C ARG A 20 5.89 -22.89 -24.29
N PRO A 21 4.70 -22.87 -23.67
CA PRO A 21 4.10 -21.61 -23.21
C PRO A 21 4.69 -21.13 -21.87
N ILE A 22 5.09 -22.04 -20.96
CA ILE A 22 5.66 -21.64 -19.64
C ILE A 22 6.99 -20.87 -19.78
N ARG A 23 7.82 -21.22 -20.77
CA ARG A 23 9.12 -20.54 -20.99
C ARG A 23 8.92 -19.06 -21.34
N MET A 24 7.95 -18.74 -22.19
CA MET A 24 7.67 -17.34 -22.57
C MET A 24 7.11 -16.54 -21.40
N ALA A 25 6.29 -17.16 -20.55
CA ALA A 25 5.81 -16.51 -19.33
C ALA A 25 6.95 -16.18 -18.35
N LYS A 26 7.94 -17.08 -18.20
CA LYS A 26 9.15 -16.79 -17.40
C LYS A 26 9.95 -15.61 -17.97
N VAL A 27 10.19 -15.61 -19.29
CA VAL A 27 10.86 -14.50 -19.97
C VAL A 27 10.07 -13.19 -19.81
N ALA A 28 8.75 -13.24 -19.83
CA ALA A 28 7.90 -12.08 -19.61
C ALA A 28 8.09 -11.53 -18.18
N VAL A 29 8.03 -12.39 -17.15
CA VAL A 29 8.26 -11.99 -15.74
C VAL A 29 9.63 -11.35 -15.58
N GLU A 30 10.71 -12.02 -16.03
CA GLU A 30 12.08 -11.49 -15.95
C GLU A 30 12.21 -10.13 -16.65
N SER A 31 11.60 -10.00 -17.85
CA SER A 31 11.61 -8.75 -18.60
C SER A 31 10.78 -7.66 -17.92
N TYR A 32 9.67 -8.00 -17.26
CA TYR A 32 8.88 -7.05 -16.48
C TYR A 32 9.64 -6.58 -15.24
N LEU A 33 10.32 -7.47 -14.52
CA LEU A 33 11.15 -7.12 -13.37
C LEU A 33 12.33 -6.23 -13.79
N GLN A 34 13.03 -6.57 -14.88
CA GLN A 34 14.09 -5.72 -15.40
C GLN A 34 13.56 -4.35 -15.86
N SER A 35 12.39 -4.33 -16.49
CA SER A 35 11.74 -3.07 -16.88
C SER A 35 11.30 -2.26 -15.66
N ALA A 36 10.81 -2.90 -14.61
CA ALA A 36 10.42 -2.23 -13.36
C ALA A 36 11.64 -1.54 -12.75
N ARG A 37 12.78 -2.25 -12.67
CA ARG A 37 14.04 -1.72 -12.17
C ARG A 37 14.54 -0.50 -12.94
N ASN A 38 14.44 -0.53 -14.26
CA ASN A 38 14.87 0.60 -15.10
C ASN A 38 13.93 1.81 -15.01
N LEU A 39 12.71 1.61 -14.51
CA LEU A 39 11.67 2.64 -14.37
C LEU A 39 11.44 3.03 -12.89
N GLU A 40 12.35 2.64 -11.99
CA GLU A 40 12.33 3.08 -10.59
C GLU A 40 12.53 4.59 -10.54
N ASP A 41 11.46 5.28 -10.18
CA ASP A 41 11.38 6.73 -10.10
C ASP A 41 10.40 7.09 -8.96
N THR A 42 10.84 7.93 -8.03
CA THR A 42 10.04 8.36 -6.88
C THR A 42 8.91 9.33 -7.29
N GLU A 43 9.10 10.08 -8.37
CA GLU A 43 8.10 11.03 -8.88
C GLU A 43 7.09 10.33 -9.79
N ASN A 44 7.57 9.42 -10.65
CA ASN A 44 6.74 8.65 -11.59
C ASN A 44 6.66 7.15 -11.23
N TRP A 45 6.33 6.87 -9.97
CA TRP A 45 6.27 5.50 -9.44
C TRP A 45 5.27 4.59 -10.15
N MET A 46 4.23 5.14 -10.79
CA MET A 46 3.18 4.37 -11.50
C MET A 46 3.76 3.49 -12.62
N SER A 47 4.81 3.96 -13.29
CA SER A 47 5.45 3.22 -14.38
C SER A 47 6.16 1.96 -13.87
N CYS A 48 6.83 2.05 -12.72
CA CYS A 48 7.44 0.92 -12.03
C CYS A 48 6.35 -0.03 -11.49
N TYR A 49 5.35 0.51 -10.79
CA TYR A 49 4.24 -0.23 -10.20
C TYR A 49 3.53 -1.14 -11.23
N ALA A 50 3.17 -0.60 -12.40
CA ALA A 50 2.48 -1.38 -13.43
C ALA A 50 3.29 -2.60 -13.91
N ARG A 51 4.63 -2.50 -13.90
CA ARG A 51 5.52 -3.60 -14.29
C ARG A 51 5.64 -4.64 -13.18
N LEU A 52 5.79 -4.20 -11.94
CA LEU A 52 5.81 -5.08 -10.76
C LEU A 52 4.49 -5.85 -10.62
N GLN A 53 3.36 -5.15 -10.72
CA GLN A 53 2.04 -5.76 -10.65
C GLN A 53 1.86 -6.82 -11.73
N ARG A 54 2.26 -6.52 -12.98
CA ARG A 54 2.13 -7.50 -14.06
C ARG A 54 3.03 -8.72 -13.87
N ALA A 55 4.27 -8.53 -13.39
CA ALA A 55 5.15 -9.64 -13.04
C ALA A 55 4.54 -10.51 -11.93
N ALA A 56 3.97 -9.87 -10.90
CA ALA A 56 3.31 -10.54 -9.78
C ALA A 56 2.07 -11.34 -10.22
N GLN A 57 1.26 -10.83 -11.14
CA GLN A 57 0.10 -11.54 -11.69
C GLN A 57 0.49 -12.78 -12.51
N LEU A 58 1.60 -12.73 -13.24
CA LEU A 58 2.08 -13.83 -14.07
C LEU A 58 2.73 -14.95 -13.24
N ALA A 59 3.42 -14.60 -12.15
CA ALA A 59 4.19 -15.56 -11.36
C ALA A 59 3.37 -16.76 -10.84
N PRO A 60 2.16 -16.60 -10.25
CA PRO A 60 1.33 -17.72 -9.84
C PRO A 60 0.84 -18.60 -10.99
N LEU A 61 0.65 -18.02 -12.19
CA LEU A 61 0.22 -18.77 -13.38
C LEU A 61 1.33 -19.69 -13.90
N ILE A 62 2.58 -19.32 -13.66
CA ILE A 62 3.77 -20.09 -14.05
C ILE A 62 4.06 -21.20 -13.04
N ASP A 63 4.09 -20.83 -11.77
CA ASP A 63 4.43 -21.75 -10.67
C ASP A 63 3.32 -22.78 -10.41
N GLY A 64 2.07 -22.44 -10.75
CA GLY A 64 0.92 -23.25 -10.39
C GLY A 64 0.76 -23.39 -8.86
N LYS A 65 0.23 -24.53 -8.42
CA LYS A 65 -0.05 -24.78 -6.99
C LYS A 65 1.16 -25.25 -6.19
N ASN A 66 2.07 -26.01 -6.81
CA ASN A 66 3.10 -26.77 -6.07
C ASN A 66 4.51 -26.17 -6.14
N ASN A 67 4.74 -25.17 -6.99
CA ASN A 67 6.04 -24.49 -7.11
C ASN A 67 5.92 -23.06 -6.54
N THR A 68 7.02 -22.44 -6.14
CA THR A 68 7.07 -21.05 -5.64
C THR A 68 8.27 -20.27 -6.18
N VAL A 69 9.05 -20.85 -7.09
CA VAL A 69 10.32 -20.27 -7.56
C VAL A 69 10.12 -18.91 -8.23
N ILE A 70 9.20 -18.79 -9.18
CA ILE A 70 8.99 -17.53 -9.89
C ILE A 70 8.34 -16.49 -8.98
N ARG A 71 7.41 -16.92 -8.12
CA ARG A 71 6.84 -16.04 -7.09
C ARG A 71 7.96 -15.48 -6.20
N TYR A 72 8.85 -16.33 -5.68
CA TYR A 72 9.98 -15.92 -4.84
C TYR A 72 10.89 -14.90 -5.54
N GLN A 73 11.16 -15.06 -6.83
CA GLN A 73 11.93 -14.07 -7.59
C GLN A 73 11.27 -12.68 -7.62
N VAL A 74 9.94 -12.63 -7.78
CA VAL A 74 9.20 -11.36 -7.75
C VAL A 74 9.22 -10.77 -6.33
N PHE A 75 9.05 -11.60 -5.29
CA PHE A 75 9.17 -11.15 -3.89
C PHE A 75 10.54 -10.54 -3.59
N ASP A 76 11.61 -11.27 -3.88
CA ASP A 76 12.98 -10.82 -3.65
C ASP A 76 13.28 -9.50 -4.40
N HIS A 77 12.73 -9.34 -5.60
CA HIS A 77 12.84 -8.09 -6.34
C HIS A 77 12.14 -6.93 -5.62
N ILE A 78 10.91 -7.15 -5.15
CA ILE A 78 10.12 -6.14 -4.42
C ILE A 78 10.78 -5.81 -3.07
N ASP A 79 11.22 -6.81 -2.31
CA ASP A 79 11.92 -6.65 -1.04
C ASP A 79 13.17 -5.77 -1.22
N LYS A 80 13.98 -6.07 -2.23
CA LYS A 80 15.18 -5.27 -2.55
C LYS A 80 14.84 -3.84 -2.98
N LEU A 81 13.72 -3.63 -3.67
CA LEU A 81 13.25 -2.28 -4.02
C LEU A 81 12.88 -1.53 -2.75
N ILE A 82 12.08 -2.13 -1.86
CA ILE A 82 11.69 -1.49 -0.60
C ILE A 82 12.93 -1.16 0.24
N ASP A 83 13.88 -2.08 0.36
CA ASP A 83 15.13 -1.86 1.12
C ASP A 83 15.99 -0.72 0.51
N ARG A 84 15.94 -0.49 -0.82
CA ARG A 84 16.62 0.66 -1.46
C ARG A 84 15.98 2.00 -1.11
N TYR A 85 14.65 2.06 -1.06
CA TYR A 85 13.91 3.32 -0.94
C TYR A 85 13.42 3.62 0.48
N ILE A 86 13.62 2.71 1.44
CA ILE A 86 13.16 2.88 2.83
C ILE A 86 13.64 4.19 3.47
N GLY A 87 14.88 4.63 3.19
CA GLY A 87 15.47 5.84 3.76
C GLY A 87 15.14 7.14 3.01
N ILE A 88 14.43 7.08 1.88
CA ILE A 88 14.05 8.26 1.11
C ILE A 88 12.74 8.81 1.67
N ASP A 89 12.77 9.99 2.27
CA ASP A 89 11.56 10.68 2.70
C ASP A 89 10.74 11.15 1.48
N ASN A 90 9.43 11.34 1.65
CA ASN A 90 8.55 11.98 0.65
C ASN A 90 8.40 11.24 -0.70
N GLU A 91 8.19 9.92 -0.68
CA GLU A 91 7.94 9.12 -1.89
C GLU A 91 6.81 8.09 -1.67
N PHE A 92 6.21 7.60 -2.76
CA PHE A 92 5.16 6.56 -2.72
C PHE A 92 5.50 5.27 -3.50
N LEU A 93 6.71 5.18 -4.06
CA LEU A 93 7.24 3.98 -4.69
C LEU A 93 7.27 2.80 -3.70
N THR A 94 7.75 2.99 -2.47
CA THR A 94 7.74 1.96 -1.42
C THR A 94 6.32 1.46 -1.12
N GLY A 95 5.37 2.38 -0.94
CA GLY A 95 3.97 2.04 -0.71
C GLY A 95 3.35 1.28 -1.88
N SER A 96 3.65 1.69 -3.11
CA SER A 96 3.16 1.00 -4.32
C SER A 96 3.69 -0.43 -4.43
N ALA A 97 4.95 -0.66 -4.06
CA ALA A 97 5.57 -1.97 -4.06
C ALA A 97 4.95 -2.88 -2.97
N MET A 98 4.69 -2.35 -1.77
CA MET A 98 3.97 -3.08 -0.72
C MET A 98 2.55 -3.46 -1.15
N LYS A 99 1.84 -2.59 -1.88
CA LYS A 99 0.50 -2.93 -2.40
C LYS A 99 0.53 -4.14 -3.32
N VAL A 100 1.54 -4.25 -4.19
CA VAL A 100 1.70 -5.45 -5.04
C VAL A 100 1.82 -6.72 -4.19
N LEU A 101 2.58 -6.67 -3.08
CA LEU A 101 2.69 -7.80 -2.16
C LEU A 101 1.34 -8.14 -1.49
N GLN A 102 0.59 -7.12 -1.06
CA GLN A 102 -0.69 -7.31 -0.38
C GLN A 102 -1.80 -7.81 -1.31
N GLU A 103 -1.82 -7.36 -2.57
CA GLU A 103 -2.88 -7.66 -3.53
C GLU A 103 -2.64 -9.00 -4.24
N GLU A 104 -1.48 -9.15 -4.87
CA GLU A 104 -1.21 -10.28 -5.78
C GLU A 104 -0.70 -11.51 -5.04
N PHE A 105 -0.13 -11.30 -3.85
CA PHE A 105 0.67 -12.30 -3.16
C PHE A 105 0.15 -12.70 -1.78
N ARG A 106 -1.00 -12.14 -1.35
CA ARG A 106 -1.64 -12.42 -0.06
C ARG A 106 -1.65 -13.90 0.34
N LYS A 107 -2.02 -14.78 -0.60
CA LYS A 107 -2.15 -16.22 -0.34
C LYS A 107 -0.80 -16.96 -0.37
N SER A 108 0.16 -16.42 -1.10
CA SER A 108 1.48 -17.03 -1.28
C SER A 108 2.49 -16.58 -0.24
N LEU A 109 2.29 -15.42 0.39
CA LEU A 109 3.15 -14.86 1.43
C LEU A 109 3.36 -15.83 2.59
N ASN A 110 2.29 -16.42 3.12
CA ASN A 110 2.35 -17.39 4.22
C ASN A 110 3.07 -18.69 3.85
N ILE A 111 3.12 -19.03 2.56
CA ILE A 111 3.79 -20.24 2.06
C ILE A 111 5.30 -19.97 1.91
N ILE A 112 5.66 -18.74 1.53
CA ILE A 112 7.04 -18.36 1.20
C ILE A 112 7.81 -17.94 2.45
N HIS A 113 7.16 -17.29 3.41
CA HIS A 113 7.79 -16.87 4.66
C HIS A 113 7.28 -17.70 5.84
N SER A 114 8.17 -18.55 6.39
CA SER A 114 7.88 -19.38 7.57
C SER A 114 7.53 -18.54 8.81
N ASN A 115 8.20 -17.40 8.99
CA ASN A 115 7.90 -16.40 10.03
C ASN A 115 7.12 -15.21 9.47
N PHE A 116 5.95 -15.50 8.89
CA PHE A 116 5.12 -14.47 8.24
C PHE A 116 4.74 -13.31 9.17
N LEU A 117 4.51 -13.57 10.46
CA LEU A 117 4.19 -12.51 11.44
C LEU A 117 5.30 -11.46 11.54
N ILE A 118 6.57 -11.90 11.61
CA ILE A 118 7.72 -10.99 11.68
C ILE A 118 7.85 -10.20 10.37
N TYR A 119 7.63 -10.86 9.24
CA TYR A 119 7.66 -10.23 7.92
C TYR A 119 6.58 -9.14 7.80
N ALA A 120 5.33 -9.45 8.15
CA ALA A 120 4.24 -8.49 8.13
C ALA A 120 4.50 -7.30 9.06
N THR A 121 5.00 -7.55 10.28
CA THR A 121 5.37 -6.48 11.23
C THR A 121 6.49 -5.59 10.70
N LYS A 122 7.49 -6.13 9.97
CA LYS A 122 8.52 -5.33 9.30
C LYS A 122 7.87 -4.31 8.36
N TYR A 123 7.03 -4.77 7.42
CA TYR A 123 6.43 -3.86 6.42
C TYR A 123 5.39 -2.91 7.01
N ALA A 124 4.62 -3.36 8.00
CA ALA A 124 3.74 -2.46 8.76
C ALA A 124 4.53 -1.33 9.43
N THR A 125 5.66 -1.64 10.06
CA THR A 125 6.53 -0.63 10.71
C THR A 125 7.09 0.35 9.69
N ILE A 126 7.54 -0.13 8.53
CA ILE A 126 8.04 0.74 7.45
C ILE A 126 6.93 1.67 6.94
N ALA A 127 5.73 1.12 6.70
CA ALA A 127 4.58 1.92 6.25
C ALA A 127 4.21 2.99 7.29
N ALA A 128 4.21 2.63 8.58
CA ALA A 128 3.98 3.57 9.68
C ALA A 128 5.01 4.70 9.72
N GLN A 129 6.30 4.38 9.53
CA GLN A 129 7.38 5.38 9.48
C GLN A 129 7.23 6.32 8.28
N LYS A 130 6.99 5.75 7.08
CA LYS A 130 6.74 6.53 5.86
C LYS A 130 5.57 7.50 6.03
N ALA A 131 4.48 7.05 6.64
CA ALA A 131 3.31 7.90 6.91
C ALA A 131 3.65 9.11 7.80
N VAL A 132 4.58 8.98 8.75
CA VAL A 132 5.04 10.12 9.58
C VAL A 132 5.87 11.09 8.75
N CYS A 133 6.81 10.59 7.93
CA CYS A 133 7.66 11.45 7.11
C CYS A 133 6.87 12.32 6.11
N MET A 134 5.69 11.87 5.67
CA MET A 134 4.83 12.63 4.74
C MET A 134 4.35 13.98 5.30
N GLU A 135 4.42 14.22 6.62
CA GLU A 135 4.11 15.54 7.20
C GLU A 135 5.03 16.65 6.68
N LYS A 136 6.23 16.31 6.19
CA LYS A 136 7.19 17.25 5.63
C LYS A 136 6.93 17.58 4.15
N PHE A 137 5.89 17.01 3.54
CA PHE A 137 5.62 17.22 2.13
C PHE A 137 5.06 18.64 1.91
N PRO A 138 5.55 19.40 0.91
CA PRO A 138 5.13 20.80 0.72
C PRO A 138 3.64 20.95 0.43
N ASP A 139 3.08 20.03 -0.34
CA ASP A 139 1.65 19.94 -0.61
C ASP A 139 0.99 19.04 0.44
N TYR A 140 0.19 19.63 1.32
CA TYR A 140 -0.49 18.89 2.38
C TYR A 140 -1.64 17.99 1.90
N HIS A 141 -2.23 18.28 0.72
CA HIS A 141 -3.21 17.40 0.09
C HIS A 141 -2.53 16.13 -0.40
N GLN A 142 -1.39 16.27 -1.07
CA GLN A 142 -0.59 15.13 -1.48
C GLN A 142 -0.06 14.37 -0.27
N ALA A 143 0.40 15.09 0.77
CA ALA A 143 0.79 14.52 2.05
C ALA A 143 -0.32 13.65 2.64
N PHE A 144 -1.56 14.15 2.67
CA PHE A 144 -2.73 13.42 3.15
C PHE A 144 -2.97 12.14 2.36
N CYS A 145 -2.99 12.22 1.02
CA CYS A 145 -3.21 11.06 0.16
C CYS A 145 -2.18 9.95 0.42
N HIS A 146 -0.90 10.32 0.49
CA HIS A 146 0.18 9.35 0.74
C HIS A 146 0.17 8.84 2.18
N LYS A 147 -0.04 9.71 3.17
CA LYS A 147 -0.12 9.36 4.60
C LYS A 147 -1.26 8.38 4.85
N LYS A 148 -2.43 8.64 4.29
CA LYS A 148 -3.58 7.75 4.34
C LYS A 148 -3.26 6.40 3.69
N ALA A 149 -2.71 6.41 2.48
CA ALA A 149 -2.36 5.18 1.78
C ALA A 149 -1.33 4.33 2.54
N TYR A 150 -0.33 4.94 3.17
CA TYR A 150 0.63 4.22 4.01
C TYR A 150 -0.01 3.65 5.29
N ARG A 151 -0.93 4.37 5.94
CA ARG A 151 -1.67 3.84 7.10
C ARG A 151 -2.64 2.72 6.71
N ASP A 152 -3.24 2.79 5.53
CA ASP A 152 -4.03 1.69 4.97
C ASP A 152 -3.15 0.45 4.76
N ILE A 153 -1.97 0.61 4.16
CA ILE A 153 -0.98 -0.47 3.97
C ILE A 153 -0.55 -1.08 5.31
N GLU A 154 -0.24 -0.25 6.32
CA GLU A 154 0.08 -0.71 7.68
C GLU A 154 -1.04 -1.60 8.24
N SER A 155 -2.29 -1.12 8.17
CA SER A 155 -3.44 -1.85 8.70
C SER A 155 -3.67 -3.19 7.98
N GLU A 156 -3.49 -3.23 6.65
CA GLU A 156 -3.65 -4.45 5.89
C GLU A 156 -2.54 -5.47 6.19
N TRP A 157 -1.30 -5.04 6.49
CA TRP A 157 -0.26 -5.98 6.92
C TRP A 157 -0.64 -6.71 8.22
N TYR A 158 -1.11 -5.97 9.22
CA TYR A 158 -1.58 -6.58 10.48
C TYR A 158 -2.81 -7.47 10.27
N LYS A 159 -3.73 -7.07 9.40
CA LYS A 159 -4.89 -7.87 9.02
C LYS A 159 -4.52 -9.16 8.31
N ILE A 160 -3.53 -9.14 7.41
CA ILE A 160 -3.03 -10.35 6.74
C ILE A 160 -2.32 -11.24 7.76
N ALA A 161 -1.58 -10.66 8.71
CA ALA A 161 -0.93 -11.37 9.82
C ALA A 161 -1.90 -11.96 10.86
N GLY A 162 -3.15 -11.50 10.88
CA GLY A 162 -4.15 -11.90 11.88
C GLY A 162 -3.96 -11.25 13.25
N ASP A 163 -3.11 -10.24 13.36
CA ASP A 163 -2.92 -9.47 14.59
C ASP A 163 -4.00 -8.39 14.71
N LYS A 164 -5.10 -8.76 15.36
CA LYS A 164 -6.28 -7.90 15.51
C LYS A 164 -6.00 -6.64 16.33
N GLU A 165 -5.09 -6.69 17.30
CA GLU A 165 -4.83 -5.56 18.18
C GLU A 165 -3.99 -4.51 17.45
N SER A 166 -2.93 -4.94 16.77
CA SER A 166 -2.13 -4.04 15.94
C SER A 166 -2.92 -3.49 14.74
N GLU A 167 -3.79 -4.30 14.14
CA GLU A 167 -4.72 -3.83 13.09
C GLU A 167 -5.65 -2.73 13.63
N ARG A 168 -6.18 -2.91 14.84
CA ARG A 168 -7.05 -1.94 15.52
C ARG A 168 -6.32 -0.63 15.77
N ILE A 169 -5.09 -0.69 16.29
CA ILE A 169 -4.23 0.48 16.51
C ILE A 169 -3.90 1.19 15.19
N ALA A 170 -3.56 0.46 14.14
CA ALA A 170 -3.27 1.04 12.82
C ALA A 170 -4.50 1.78 12.25
N LYS A 171 -5.70 1.21 12.39
CA LYS A 171 -6.96 1.88 12.01
C LYS A 171 -7.26 3.14 12.83
N LEU A 172 -6.85 3.18 14.09
CA LEU A 172 -6.92 4.39 14.91
C LEU A 172 -5.99 5.47 14.36
N TYR A 173 -4.78 5.11 13.93
CA TYR A 173 -3.89 6.06 13.25
C TYR A 173 -4.45 6.54 11.92
N LEU A 174 -5.11 5.67 11.15
CA LEU A 174 -5.81 6.09 9.93
C LEU A 174 -6.88 7.16 10.21
N ALA A 175 -7.67 7.02 11.27
CA ALA A 175 -8.65 8.03 11.68
C ALA A 175 -7.96 9.35 12.11
N LYS A 176 -6.81 9.26 12.78
CA LYS A 176 -5.99 10.45 13.13
C LYS A 176 -5.48 11.20 11.90
N VAL A 177 -5.24 10.52 10.77
CA VAL A 177 -4.85 11.18 9.51
C VAL A 177 -5.98 12.07 8.98
N GLU A 178 -7.23 11.63 9.08
CA GLU A 178 -8.39 12.44 8.68
C GLU A 178 -8.55 13.68 9.60
N VAL A 179 -8.31 13.53 10.91
CA VAL A 179 -8.30 14.67 11.84
C VAL A 179 -7.17 15.64 11.51
N TRP A 180 -5.95 15.14 11.33
CA TRP A 180 -4.80 15.96 10.95
C TRP A 180 -5.07 16.78 9.68
N TYR A 181 -5.66 16.16 8.65
CA TYR A 181 -5.98 16.88 7.42
C TYR A 181 -7.09 17.92 7.61
N ALA A 182 -8.08 17.65 8.48
CA ALA A 182 -9.08 18.65 8.86
C ALA A 182 -8.43 19.86 9.54
N GLU A 183 -7.41 19.65 10.38
CA GLU A 183 -6.65 20.74 11.02
C GLU A 183 -5.85 21.54 9.98
N GLN A 184 -5.16 20.88 9.04
CA GLN A 184 -4.43 21.57 7.97
C GLN A 184 -5.34 22.43 7.09
N ALA A 185 -6.52 21.93 6.73
CA ALA A 185 -7.49 22.68 5.93
C ALA A 185 -7.96 23.99 6.59
N LEU A 186 -7.90 24.08 7.92
CA LEU A 186 -8.21 25.29 8.67
C LEU A 186 -7.02 26.23 8.78
N VAL A 187 -5.80 25.70 8.92
CA VAL A 187 -4.56 26.49 9.03
C VAL A 187 -4.22 27.17 7.71
N GLU A 188 -4.35 26.44 6.60
CA GLU A 188 -4.00 26.92 5.25
C GLU A 188 -5.06 27.89 4.66
N ASN A 189 -6.14 28.17 5.39
CA ASN A 189 -7.24 29.06 4.97
C ASN A 189 -7.79 28.72 3.58
N GLU A 190 -8.00 27.43 3.29
CA GLU A 190 -8.54 27.02 2.01
C GLU A 190 -9.95 27.58 1.75
N HIS A 191 -10.25 27.75 0.47
CA HIS A 191 -11.62 28.02 0.05
C HIS A 191 -12.52 26.84 0.48
N ASN A 192 -13.53 27.11 1.29
CA ASN A 192 -14.38 26.11 1.96
C ASN A 192 -13.66 25.23 2.99
N GLY A 193 -12.56 25.68 3.60
CA GLY A 193 -11.79 24.93 4.60
C GLY A 193 -12.63 24.36 5.75
N TYR A 194 -13.64 25.09 6.23
CA TYR A 194 -14.59 24.59 7.24
C TYR A 194 -15.42 23.40 6.76
N SER A 195 -15.93 23.44 5.52
CA SER A 195 -16.72 22.34 4.95
C SER A 195 -15.84 21.10 4.73
N VAL A 196 -14.61 21.31 4.26
CA VAL A 196 -13.61 20.25 4.11
C VAL A 196 -13.30 19.63 5.49
N ALA A 197 -13.00 20.46 6.49
CA ALA A 197 -12.71 20.01 7.85
C ALA A 197 -13.87 19.21 8.44
N ALA A 198 -15.11 19.72 8.36
CA ALA A 198 -16.30 19.02 8.85
C ALA A 198 -16.46 17.64 8.21
N GLY A 199 -16.37 17.54 6.87
CA GLY A 199 -16.49 16.26 6.17
C GLY A 199 -15.39 15.24 6.54
N ARG A 200 -14.19 15.73 6.83
CA ARG A 200 -13.05 14.89 7.24
C ARG A 200 -13.17 14.42 8.69
N LEU A 201 -13.62 15.30 9.58
CA LEU A 201 -13.94 14.94 10.96
C LEU A 201 -15.08 13.91 11.00
N GLU A 202 -16.11 14.04 10.16
CA GLU A 202 -17.16 13.01 10.04
C GLU A 202 -16.61 11.65 9.59
N ASN A 203 -15.67 11.63 8.64
CA ASN A 203 -14.99 10.40 8.23
C ASN A 203 -14.21 9.78 9.39
N ALA A 204 -13.47 10.60 10.17
CA ALA A 204 -12.77 10.14 11.36
C ALA A 204 -13.74 9.53 12.39
N LEU A 205 -14.85 10.23 12.69
CA LEU A 205 -15.91 9.73 13.59
C LEU A 205 -16.48 8.38 13.12
N ARG A 206 -16.65 8.19 11.81
CA ARG A 206 -17.15 6.93 11.23
C ARG A 206 -16.17 5.78 11.45
N VAL A 207 -14.87 6.01 11.30
CA VAL A 207 -13.84 5.00 11.57
C VAL A 207 -13.79 4.68 13.06
N PHE A 208 -13.76 5.71 13.90
CA PHE A 208 -13.76 5.60 15.36
C PHE A 208 -14.94 4.78 15.90
N LYS A 209 -16.16 5.03 15.41
CA LYS A 209 -17.35 4.26 15.82
C LYS A 209 -17.21 2.75 15.55
N LYS A 210 -16.49 2.35 14.50
CA LYS A 210 -16.29 0.94 14.16
C LYS A 210 -15.25 0.24 15.04
N ILE A 211 -14.43 1.00 15.77
CA ILE A 211 -13.32 0.48 16.58
C ILE A 211 -13.78 0.12 18.02
N GLU A 212 -14.99 0.55 18.44
CA GLU A 212 -15.60 0.28 19.76
C GLU A 212 -14.60 0.31 20.94
N ASP A 213 -14.08 1.50 21.26
CA ASP A 213 -13.12 1.70 22.35
C ASP A 213 -13.50 2.90 23.24
N THR A 214 -13.27 2.79 24.55
CA THR A 214 -13.47 3.84 25.55
C THR A 214 -12.47 4.98 25.41
N PHE A 215 -11.27 4.76 24.84
CA PHE A 215 -10.36 5.85 24.48
C PHE A 215 -10.89 6.65 23.28
N VAL A 216 -11.55 5.94 22.36
CA VAL A 216 -12.15 6.51 21.17
C VAL A 216 -13.36 7.38 21.51
N SER A 217 -14.13 7.08 22.57
CA SER A 217 -15.24 7.95 23.02
C SER A 217 -14.77 9.36 23.42
N ARG A 218 -13.60 9.48 24.07
CA ARG A 218 -13.03 10.76 24.46
C ARG A 218 -12.55 11.60 23.27
N ILE A 219 -11.96 10.95 22.26
CA ILE A 219 -11.60 11.60 20.98
C ILE A 219 -12.86 11.98 20.19
N LEU A 220 -13.88 11.11 20.17
CA LEU A 220 -15.18 11.38 19.54
C LEU A 220 -15.83 12.63 20.17
N GLU A 221 -15.73 12.82 21.48
CA GLU A 221 -16.23 14.02 22.18
C GLU A 221 -15.47 15.28 21.79
N GLN A 222 -14.14 15.24 21.73
CA GLN A 222 -13.31 16.38 21.30
C GLN A 222 -13.61 16.77 19.85
N VAL A 223 -13.66 15.80 18.94
CA VAL A 223 -13.98 16.04 17.53
C VAL A 223 -15.40 16.59 17.36
N ARG A 224 -16.38 16.05 18.09
CA ARG A 224 -17.77 16.58 18.09
C ARG A 224 -17.85 18.01 18.63
N ALA A 225 -17.08 18.33 19.66
CA ALA A 225 -17.02 19.68 20.20
C ALA A 225 -16.46 20.67 19.16
N GLN A 226 -15.39 20.28 18.46
CA GLN A 226 -14.82 21.08 17.36
C GLN A 226 -15.83 21.32 16.23
N ILE A 227 -16.55 20.29 15.78
CA ILE A 227 -17.60 20.43 14.74
C ILE A 227 -18.72 21.36 15.21
N ARG A 228 -19.19 21.22 16.47
CA ARG A 228 -20.27 22.06 17.01
C ARG A 228 -19.89 23.52 17.13
N ILE A 229 -18.65 23.81 17.53
CA ILE A 229 -18.13 25.18 17.58
C ILE A 229 -18.12 25.78 16.17
N GLN A 230 -17.78 24.99 15.15
CA GLN A 230 -17.72 25.45 13.77
C GLN A 230 -19.09 25.59 13.08
N ALA A 231 -20.10 24.82 13.49
CA ALA A 231 -21.44 24.86 12.91
C ALA A 231 -22.33 26.02 13.43
N ASN A 232 -21.87 26.75 14.45
CA ASN A 232 -22.63 27.82 15.12
C ASN A 232 -22.16 29.24 14.74
N TRP A 233 -21.38 29.38 13.67
CA TRP A 233 -20.98 30.65 13.05
C TRP A 233 -21.40 30.66 11.57
#